data_AF-A0A401YYP9-F1
#
_entry.id   AF-A0A401YYP9-F1
#
_cell.length_a   1.000
_cell.length_b   1.000
_cell.length_c   1.000
_cell.angle_alpha   90.00
_cell.angle_beta   90.00
_cell.angle_gamma   90.00
#
_symmetry.space_group_name_H-M   'P 1'
#
loop_
_entity.id
_entity.type
_entity.pdbx_description
1 polymer ?
#
loop_
_entity_poly.entity_id
_entity_poly.type
_entity_poly.pdbx_seq_one_letter_code
_entity_poly.pdbx_strand_id
1 'polypeptide(L)'
;MTLSSVAVAKQRPTKTRSKRQPSTRPALAVSTLHPTALDLSPGKEHLVCPDCATWTPITGVRSTPHLVPHHIEPAGTPGPPRRCIGTNRRLILDITVARWQRRFTEGGVEAAARRSTKVLPKPVAPVAPPVSEMRPARLSPVPARRAYLAHRDACPACTDTAHCTLGATLATTLLRLLRQEPERRRGADLIEEFAREVAARRARQEPRRRSAEWVRVSRSVDRVDEARRQQLSSGGAPSYHRA
;
A
#
# COMPACT_ATOMS: atom_id res chain seq x y z
N MET A 1 -16.27 -46.92 1.59
CA MET A 1 -16.25 -45.51 2.04
C MET A 1 -16.63 -44.63 0.86
N THR A 2 -17.91 -44.26 0.75
CA THR A 2 -18.41 -43.37 -0.30
C THR A 2 -17.91 -41.95 -0.03
N LEU A 3 -16.98 -41.47 -0.85
CA LEU A 3 -16.58 -40.06 -0.85
C LEU A 3 -17.81 -39.24 -1.24
N SER A 4 -18.48 -38.65 -0.25
CA SER A 4 -19.47 -37.60 -0.48
C SER A 4 -18.75 -36.47 -1.19
N SER A 5 -19.07 -36.28 -2.47
CA SER A 5 -18.63 -35.09 -3.18
C SER A 5 -19.18 -33.89 -2.42
N VAL A 6 -18.28 -33.09 -1.85
CA VAL A 6 -18.68 -31.86 -1.16
C VAL A 6 -19.36 -30.99 -2.20
N ALA A 7 -20.66 -30.72 -2.00
CA ALA A 7 -21.37 -29.79 -2.86
C ALA A 7 -20.64 -28.44 -2.81
N VAL A 8 -20.37 -27.86 -3.98
CA VAL A 8 -19.69 -26.56 -4.12
C VAL A 8 -20.65 -25.57 -4.75
N ALA A 9 -20.65 -24.34 -4.25
CA ALA A 9 -21.43 -23.25 -4.83
C ALA A 9 -21.03 -22.99 -6.30
N LYS A 10 -21.98 -23.10 -7.23
CA LYS A 10 -21.74 -22.98 -8.68
C LYS A 10 -21.73 -21.52 -9.15
N GLN A 11 -20.99 -21.26 -10.23
CA GLN A 11 -21.07 -20.00 -10.97
C GLN A 11 -22.48 -19.81 -11.55
N ARG A 12 -22.97 -18.57 -11.51
CA ARG A 12 -24.37 -18.23 -11.77
C ARG A 12 -24.63 -18.10 -13.28
N PRO A 13 -25.73 -18.67 -13.82
CA PRO A 13 -26.15 -18.38 -15.18
C PRO A 13 -26.65 -16.93 -15.29
N THR A 14 -26.16 -16.20 -16.29
CA THR A 14 -26.45 -14.76 -16.49
C THR A 14 -27.93 -14.46 -16.71
N LYS A 15 -28.69 -15.41 -17.27
CA LYS A 15 -30.15 -15.29 -17.46
C LYS A 15 -30.80 -16.64 -17.20
N THR A 16 -31.80 -16.67 -16.33
CA THR A 16 -32.61 -17.88 -16.08
C THR A 16 -34.05 -17.61 -16.49
N ARG A 17 -34.58 -18.39 -17.45
CA ARG A 17 -36.00 -18.42 -17.78
C ARG A 17 -36.73 -19.29 -16.75
N SER A 18 -37.00 -18.76 -15.57
CA SER A 18 -37.76 -19.50 -14.57
C SER A 18 -39.23 -19.06 -14.55
N LYS A 19 -40.16 -20.01 -14.70
CA LYS A 19 -41.62 -19.84 -14.45
C LYS A 19 -41.94 -19.69 -12.95
N ARG A 20 -40.96 -19.39 -12.09
CA ARG A 20 -41.15 -19.42 -10.64
C ARG A 20 -41.81 -18.14 -10.15
N GLN A 21 -42.70 -18.32 -9.18
CA GLN A 21 -43.45 -17.25 -8.52
C GLN A 21 -42.47 -16.20 -7.93
N PRO A 22 -42.76 -14.90 -8.09
CA PRO A 22 -41.99 -13.85 -7.44
C PRO A 22 -41.96 -14.03 -5.92
N SER A 23 -40.93 -13.49 -5.26
CA SER A 23 -40.90 -13.43 -3.80
C SER A 23 -42.16 -12.76 -3.25
N THR A 24 -42.69 -13.23 -2.12
CA THR A 24 -43.80 -12.61 -1.39
C THR A 24 -43.41 -11.30 -0.69
N ARG A 25 -42.11 -10.96 -0.69
CA ARG A 25 -41.58 -9.74 -0.08
C ARG A 25 -42.02 -8.49 -0.85
N PRO A 26 -42.09 -7.33 -0.16
CA PRO A 26 -42.40 -6.07 -0.82
C PRO A 26 -41.37 -5.75 -1.91
N ALA A 27 -41.87 -5.18 -3.00
CA ALA A 27 -41.04 -4.76 -4.11
C ALA A 27 -40.03 -3.70 -3.64
N LEU A 28 -38.79 -3.83 -4.11
CA LEU A 28 -37.71 -2.93 -3.74
C LEU A 28 -37.62 -1.79 -4.76
N ALA A 29 -37.87 -0.56 -4.31
CA ALA A 29 -37.61 0.62 -5.10
C ALA A 29 -36.11 0.77 -5.31
N VAL A 30 -35.70 0.94 -6.56
CA VAL A 30 -34.27 1.00 -6.91
C VAL A 30 -33.66 2.35 -6.55
N SER A 31 -34.46 3.41 -6.48
CA SER A 31 -34.06 4.75 -6.00
C SER A 31 -33.51 4.78 -4.57
N THR A 32 -33.95 3.84 -3.72
CA THR A 32 -33.55 3.76 -2.30
C THR A 32 -32.18 3.14 -2.12
N LEU A 33 -31.63 2.51 -3.17
CA LEU A 33 -30.29 1.93 -3.13
C LEU A 33 -29.23 3.01 -3.36
N HIS A 34 -28.06 2.80 -2.77
CA HIS A 34 -26.90 3.64 -3.05
C HIS A 34 -26.51 3.52 -4.53
N PRO A 35 -26.12 4.60 -5.24
CA PRO A 35 -25.80 4.55 -6.66
C PRO A 35 -24.72 3.51 -7.02
N THR A 36 -23.75 3.27 -6.12
CA THR A 36 -22.69 2.26 -6.33
C THR A 36 -23.14 0.81 -6.07
N ALA A 37 -24.31 0.62 -5.47
CA ALA A 37 -24.92 -0.69 -5.23
C ALA A 37 -25.83 -1.12 -6.39
N LEU A 38 -25.78 -0.41 -7.52
CA LEU A 38 -26.68 -0.55 -8.64
C LEU A 38 -25.94 -0.25 -9.94
N ASP A 39 -26.13 -1.10 -10.95
CA ASP A 39 -25.75 -0.86 -12.33
C ASP A 39 -27.00 -0.94 -13.21
N LEU A 40 -27.38 0.17 -13.84
CA LEU A 40 -28.50 0.23 -14.80
C LEU A 40 -28.01 0.40 -16.24
N SER A 41 -26.72 0.14 -16.51
CA SER A 41 -26.18 0.17 -17.86
C SER A 41 -26.92 -0.83 -18.75
N PRO A 42 -27.35 -0.45 -19.97
CA PRO A 42 -28.11 -1.34 -20.83
C PRO A 42 -27.41 -2.69 -21.06
N GLY A 43 -28.10 -3.78 -20.75
CA GLY A 43 -27.60 -5.16 -20.88
C GLY A 43 -26.70 -5.63 -19.74
N LYS A 44 -26.41 -4.78 -18.75
CA LYS A 44 -25.63 -5.09 -17.55
C LYS A 44 -26.41 -4.70 -16.29
N GLU A 45 -27.73 -4.86 -16.31
CA GLU A 45 -28.57 -4.47 -15.18
C GLU A 45 -28.32 -5.40 -13.99
N HIS A 46 -27.69 -4.89 -12.93
CA HIS A 46 -27.36 -5.63 -11.71
C HIS A 46 -27.57 -4.74 -10.49
N LEU A 47 -27.84 -5.35 -9.33
CA LEU A 47 -27.79 -4.64 -8.07
C LEU A 47 -27.21 -5.51 -6.96
N VAL A 48 -26.69 -4.87 -5.93
CA VAL A 48 -26.25 -5.52 -4.70
C VAL A 48 -27.48 -5.86 -3.87
N CYS A 49 -27.75 -7.15 -3.67
CA CYS A 49 -28.89 -7.58 -2.87
C CYS A 49 -28.74 -7.07 -1.41
N PRO A 50 -29.73 -6.36 -0.84
CA PRO A 50 -29.65 -5.87 0.53
C PRO A 50 -29.54 -6.96 1.61
N ASP A 51 -30.03 -8.17 1.32
CA ASP A 51 -30.06 -9.27 2.28
C ASP A 51 -28.76 -10.08 2.33
N CYS A 52 -27.98 -10.14 1.24
CA CYS A 52 -26.76 -10.96 1.16
C CYS A 52 -25.54 -10.25 0.56
N ALA A 53 -25.63 -8.94 0.30
CA ALA A 53 -24.57 -8.12 -0.27
C ALA A 53 -23.97 -8.62 -1.60
N THR A 54 -24.63 -9.54 -2.29
CA THR A 54 -24.11 -10.09 -3.55
C THR A 54 -24.65 -9.33 -4.76
N TRP A 55 -23.76 -9.02 -5.71
CA TRP A 55 -24.14 -8.54 -7.03
C TRP A 55 -25.02 -9.56 -7.75
N THR A 56 -26.24 -9.14 -8.05
CA THR A 56 -27.31 -9.99 -8.56
C THR A 56 -27.89 -9.38 -9.83
N PRO A 57 -27.94 -10.14 -10.94
CA PRO A 57 -28.55 -9.66 -12.17
C PRO A 57 -30.04 -9.34 -11.97
N ILE A 58 -30.48 -8.29 -12.65
CA ILE A 58 -31.88 -7.94 -12.80
C ILE A 58 -32.36 -8.56 -14.11
N THR A 59 -33.44 -9.34 -14.03
CA THR A 59 -34.10 -9.88 -15.22
C THR A 59 -35.50 -9.30 -15.34
N GLY A 60 -36.09 -9.38 -16.54
CA GLY A 60 -37.42 -8.81 -16.80
C GLY A 60 -37.46 -7.29 -16.76
N VAL A 61 -36.34 -6.60 -17.05
CA VAL A 61 -36.23 -5.12 -17.05
C VAL A 61 -37.29 -4.45 -17.93
N ARG A 62 -37.66 -5.08 -19.05
CA ARG A 62 -38.71 -4.61 -19.98
C ARG A 62 -40.13 -5.06 -19.61
N SER A 63 -40.29 -5.81 -18.52
CA SER A 63 -41.59 -6.36 -18.08
C SER A 63 -41.73 -6.22 -16.56
N THR A 64 -41.59 -7.31 -15.81
CA THR A 64 -41.61 -7.30 -14.34
C THR A 64 -40.19 -7.50 -13.82
N PRO A 65 -39.48 -6.41 -13.47
CA PRO A 65 -38.10 -6.51 -13.03
C PRO A 65 -38.01 -7.23 -11.70
N HIS A 66 -37.10 -8.19 -11.60
CA HIS A 66 -36.83 -8.92 -10.37
C HIS A 66 -35.39 -9.44 -10.34
N LEU A 67 -34.93 -9.75 -9.12
CA LEU A 67 -33.62 -10.37 -8.91
C LEU A 67 -33.62 -11.82 -9.38
N VAL A 68 -32.59 -12.21 -10.13
CA VAL A 68 -32.35 -13.62 -10.47
C VAL A 68 -32.15 -14.44 -9.18
N PRO A 69 -32.55 -15.73 -9.17
CA PRO A 69 -32.27 -16.60 -8.03
C PRO A 69 -30.79 -16.59 -7.64
N HIS A 70 -30.50 -16.29 -6.38
CA HIS A 70 -29.14 -16.28 -5.84
C HIS A 70 -29.04 -16.91 -4.45
N HIS A 71 -27.81 -17.28 -4.09
CA HIS A 71 -27.41 -17.84 -2.80
C HIS A 71 -26.66 -16.79 -1.99
N ILE A 72 -26.52 -17.05 -0.69
CA ILE A 72 -25.81 -16.17 0.25
C ILE A 72 -24.29 -16.34 0.08
N GLU A 73 -23.84 -17.56 -0.17
CA GLU A 73 -22.43 -17.88 -0.27
C GLU A 73 -21.84 -17.49 -1.65
N PRO A 74 -20.57 -17.04 -1.67
CA PRO A 74 -19.80 -16.93 -2.91
C PRO A 74 -19.71 -18.25 -3.67
N ALA A 75 -19.55 -18.18 -4.98
CA ALA A 75 -19.23 -19.36 -5.78
C ALA A 75 -17.88 -19.95 -5.32
N GLY A 76 -17.77 -21.28 -5.26
CA GLY A 76 -16.58 -21.98 -4.76
C GLY A 76 -16.58 -22.31 -3.26
N THR A 77 -17.51 -21.77 -2.46
CA THR A 77 -17.61 -22.13 -1.03
C THR A 77 -18.02 -23.60 -0.88
N PRO A 78 -17.30 -24.39 -0.05
CA PRO A 78 -17.65 -25.78 0.24
C PRO A 78 -18.88 -25.86 1.15
N GLY A 79 -19.81 -26.77 0.82
CA GLY A 79 -21.06 -26.97 1.55
C GLY A 79 -22.30 -26.69 0.69
N PRO A 80 -23.50 -27.15 1.12
CA PRO A 80 -24.73 -26.91 0.39
C PRO A 80 -25.06 -25.41 0.37
N PRO A 81 -25.21 -24.77 -0.80
CA PRO A 81 -25.44 -23.34 -0.89
C PRO A 81 -26.82 -22.98 -0.34
N ARG A 82 -26.87 -21.99 0.56
CA ARG A 82 -28.12 -21.50 1.15
C ARG A 82 -28.72 -20.43 0.26
N ARG A 83 -30.00 -20.60 -0.09
CA ARG A 83 -30.73 -19.64 -0.91
C ARG A 83 -30.94 -18.35 -0.12
N CYS A 84 -30.65 -17.21 -0.74
CA CYS A 84 -30.89 -15.91 -0.13
C CYS A 84 -32.39 -15.65 0.02
N ILE A 85 -32.81 -15.05 1.13
CA ILE A 85 -34.19 -14.61 1.37
C ILE A 85 -34.66 -13.51 0.40
N GLY A 86 -33.73 -12.78 -0.22
CA GLY A 86 -33.97 -11.75 -1.24
C GLY A 86 -34.05 -12.29 -2.68
N THR A 87 -33.95 -13.61 -2.86
CA THR A 87 -34.09 -14.28 -4.16
C THR A 87 -35.44 -13.97 -4.84
N ASN A 88 -35.47 -13.79 -6.16
CA ASN A 88 -36.71 -13.45 -6.91
C ASN A 88 -37.47 -12.23 -6.39
N ARG A 89 -36.82 -11.32 -5.66
CA ARG A 89 -37.47 -10.11 -5.14
C ARG A 89 -37.83 -9.19 -6.30
N ARG A 90 -39.09 -8.75 -6.34
CA ARG A 90 -39.57 -7.77 -7.32
C ARG A 90 -38.88 -6.43 -7.10
N LEU A 91 -38.62 -5.73 -8.19
CA LEU A 91 -38.02 -4.41 -8.18
C LEU A 91 -39.01 -3.39 -8.75
N ILE A 92 -38.88 -2.15 -8.32
CA ILE A 92 -39.52 -1.00 -8.93
C ILE A 92 -38.40 -0.14 -9.52
N LEU A 93 -38.31 -0.09 -10.84
CA LEU A 93 -37.35 0.75 -11.56
C LEU A 93 -37.91 2.18 -11.65
N ASP A 94 -37.86 2.89 -10.53
CA ASP A 94 -38.40 4.25 -10.34
C ASP A 94 -37.40 5.37 -10.67
N ILE A 95 -36.21 5.02 -11.17
CA ILE A 95 -35.21 5.96 -11.67
C ILE A 95 -34.84 5.61 -13.12
N THR A 96 -34.63 6.64 -13.93
CA THR A 96 -34.13 6.48 -15.29
C THR A 96 -32.64 6.17 -15.29
N VAL A 97 -32.16 5.50 -16.35
CA VAL A 97 -30.72 5.22 -16.55
C VAL A 97 -29.91 6.52 -16.49
N ALA A 98 -30.37 7.60 -17.13
CA ALA A 98 -29.71 8.90 -17.10
C ALA A 98 -29.64 9.49 -15.68
N ARG A 99 -30.72 9.37 -14.88
CA ARG A 99 -30.76 9.85 -13.49
C ARG A 99 -29.83 9.04 -12.59
N TRP A 100 -29.78 7.72 -12.78
CA TRP A 100 -28.83 6.86 -12.08
C TRP A 100 -27.38 7.22 -12.44
N GLN A 101 -27.06 7.34 -13.74
CA GLN A 101 -25.72 7.66 -14.21
C GLN A 101 -25.24 8.99 -13.64
N ARG A 102 -26.10 10.01 -13.59
CA ARG A 102 -25.80 11.29 -12.94
C ARG A 102 -25.46 11.12 -11.46
N ARG A 103 -26.30 10.41 -10.68
CA ARG A 103 -26.05 10.15 -9.26
C ARG A 103 -24.75 9.36 -9.03
N PHE A 104 -24.44 8.43 -9.93
CA PHE A 104 -23.21 7.63 -9.87
C PHE A 104 -21.97 8.52 -10.10
N THR A 105 -22.00 9.38 -11.11
CA THR A 105 -20.92 10.33 -11.40
C THR A 105 -20.74 11.35 -10.28
N GLU A 106 -21.83 11.94 -9.77
CA GLU A 106 -21.80 12.88 -8.64
C GLU A 106 -21.15 12.25 -7.39
N GLY A 107 -21.53 11.02 -7.03
CA GLY A 107 -20.90 10.30 -5.92
C GLY A 107 -19.42 9.99 -6.15
N GLY A 108 -19.03 9.73 -7.41
CA GLY A 108 -17.63 9.59 -7.80
C GLY A 108 -16.83 10.88 -7.64
N VAL A 109 -17.42 12.03 -7.97
CA VAL A 109 -16.82 13.36 -7.79
C VAL A 109 -16.64 13.67 -6.30
N GLU A 110 -17.62 13.38 -5.45
CA GLU A 110 -17.49 13.55 -3.99
C GLU A 110 -16.37 12.68 -3.41
N ALA A 111 -16.27 11.42 -3.86
CA ALA A 111 -15.20 10.51 -3.44
C ALA A 111 -13.82 10.98 -3.94
N ALA A 112 -13.73 11.52 -5.16
CA ALA A 112 -12.49 12.06 -5.74
C ALA A 112 -12.10 13.43 -5.14
N ALA A 113 -13.07 14.21 -4.65
CA ALA A 113 -12.85 15.48 -3.96
C ALA A 113 -12.26 15.26 -2.54
N ARG A 114 -12.37 14.07 -1.97
CA ARG A 114 -11.57 13.69 -0.80
C ARG A 114 -10.12 13.66 -1.25
N ARG A 115 -9.31 14.60 -0.74
CA ARG A 115 -7.87 14.68 -1.05
C ARG A 115 -7.28 13.29 -0.94
N SER A 116 -6.69 12.79 -2.03
CA SER A 116 -5.97 11.53 -1.98
C SER A 116 -4.89 11.68 -0.93
N THR A 117 -5.03 10.93 0.17
CA THR A 117 -3.94 10.81 1.12
C THR A 117 -2.94 9.93 0.41
N LYS A 118 -1.77 10.48 0.02
CA LYS A 118 -0.69 9.69 -0.56
C LYS A 118 -0.42 8.54 0.40
N VAL A 119 -0.80 7.33 0.00
CA VAL A 119 -0.51 6.13 0.79
C VAL A 119 1.01 5.98 0.74
N LEU A 120 1.67 6.45 1.79
CA LEU A 120 3.08 6.19 1.97
C LEU A 120 3.20 4.69 2.21
N PRO A 121 3.98 3.95 1.41
CA PRO A 121 4.22 2.54 1.68
C PRO A 121 4.73 2.42 3.11
N LYS A 122 4.15 1.48 3.86
CA LYS A 122 4.65 1.15 5.19
C LYS A 122 6.16 0.90 5.05
N PRO A 123 7.01 1.60 5.80
CA PRO A 123 8.45 1.37 5.74
C PRO A 123 8.69 -0.11 6.01
N VAL A 124 9.17 -0.82 5.00
CA VAL A 124 9.64 -2.19 5.18
C VAL A 124 10.89 -2.06 6.03
N ALA A 125 10.84 -2.59 7.25
CA ALA A 125 12.02 -2.61 8.10
C ALA A 125 13.17 -3.28 7.33
N PRO A 126 14.38 -2.72 7.35
CA PRO A 126 15.52 -3.35 6.69
C PRO A 126 15.66 -4.77 7.25
N VAL A 127 15.67 -5.76 6.36
CA VAL A 127 15.97 -7.14 6.71
C VAL A 127 17.36 -7.13 7.34
N ALA A 128 17.48 -7.64 8.56
CA ALA A 128 18.77 -7.73 9.23
C ALA A 128 19.75 -8.49 8.32
N PRO A 129 21.00 -8.03 8.18
CA PRO A 129 21.97 -8.72 7.34
C PRO A 129 22.16 -10.16 7.83
N PRO A 130 22.41 -11.11 6.92
CA PRO A 130 22.68 -12.49 7.30
C PRO A 130 23.87 -12.54 8.28
N VAL A 131 23.88 -13.50 9.21
CA VAL A 131 24.92 -13.61 10.25
C VAL A 131 26.34 -13.67 9.63
N SER A 132 26.48 -14.19 8.41
CA SER A 132 27.72 -14.19 7.63
C SER A 132 28.25 -12.79 7.26
N GLU A 133 27.38 -11.79 7.18
CA GLU A 133 27.71 -10.40 6.89
C GLU A 133 27.82 -9.53 8.15
N MET A 134 27.47 -10.07 9.31
CA MET A 134 27.69 -9.39 10.59
C MET A 134 29.18 -9.31 10.86
N ARG A 135 29.79 -8.18 10.50
CA ARG A 135 31.15 -7.87 10.93
C ARG A 135 31.12 -7.74 12.46
N PRO A 136 31.88 -8.56 13.20
CA PRO A 136 31.96 -8.40 14.64
C PRO A 136 32.42 -6.98 14.93
N ALA A 137 31.82 -6.36 15.95
CA ALA A 137 32.20 -5.02 16.38
C ALA A 137 33.71 -4.99 16.57
N ARG A 138 34.40 -4.07 15.89
CA ARG A 138 35.85 -3.95 16.01
C ARG A 138 36.17 -3.67 17.47
N LEU A 139 36.85 -4.62 18.12
CA LEU A 139 37.36 -4.42 19.48
C LEU A 139 38.23 -3.17 19.49
N SER A 140 37.89 -2.21 20.34
CA SER A 140 38.69 -1.00 20.54
C SER A 140 39.45 -1.08 21.87
N PRO A 141 40.52 -0.29 22.05
CA PRO A 141 41.32 -0.34 23.28
C PRO A 141 40.51 -0.05 24.55
N VAL A 142 39.47 0.78 24.46
CA VAL A 142 38.67 1.22 25.61
C VAL A 142 37.82 0.09 26.22
N PRO A 143 36.96 -0.62 25.46
CA PRO A 143 36.28 -1.83 25.94
C PRO A 143 37.24 -2.93 26.39
N ALA A 144 38.36 -3.13 25.67
CA ALA A 144 39.36 -4.13 26.06
C ALA A 144 39.99 -3.80 27.42
N ARG A 145 40.29 -2.52 27.69
CA ARG A 145 40.79 -2.06 28.99
C ARG A 145 39.76 -2.26 30.09
N ARG A 146 38.48 -1.93 29.82
CA ARG A 146 37.39 -2.15 30.78
C ARG A 146 37.24 -3.63 31.12
N ALA A 147 37.25 -4.51 30.12
CA ALA A 147 37.15 -5.95 30.33
C ALA A 147 38.33 -6.50 31.15
N TYR A 148 39.55 -6.06 30.85
CA TYR A 148 40.75 -6.44 31.61
C TYR A 148 40.67 -5.99 33.08
N LEU A 149 40.32 -4.71 33.32
CA LEU A 149 40.21 -4.19 34.69
C LEU A 149 39.08 -4.87 35.47
N ALA A 150 37.90 -5.02 34.88
CA ALA A 150 36.78 -5.70 35.52
C ALA A 150 37.12 -7.14 35.91
N HIS A 151 37.86 -7.86 35.06
CA HIS A 151 38.34 -9.19 35.40
C HIS A 151 39.36 -9.16 36.53
N ARG A 152 40.34 -8.25 36.47
CA ARG A 152 41.37 -8.12 37.52
C ARG A 152 40.74 -7.82 38.88
N ASP A 153 39.76 -6.93 38.93
CA ASP A 153 39.11 -6.51 40.16
C ASP A 153 38.22 -7.62 40.76
N ALA A 154 37.69 -8.53 39.93
CA ALA A 154 36.79 -9.62 40.35
C ALA A 154 37.50 -10.97 40.57
N CYS A 155 38.74 -11.14 40.11
CA CYS A 155 39.45 -12.42 40.14
C CYS A 155 40.57 -12.42 41.18
N PRO A 156 40.45 -13.18 42.29
CA PRO A 156 41.47 -13.21 43.34
C PRO A 156 42.81 -13.82 42.89
N ALA A 157 42.80 -14.60 41.80
CA ALA A 157 44.01 -15.17 41.21
C ALA A 157 44.80 -14.17 40.35
N CYS A 158 44.23 -13.01 40.04
CA CYS A 158 44.90 -11.94 39.31
C CYS A 158 45.41 -10.89 40.30
N THR A 159 46.72 -10.75 40.40
CA THR A 159 47.41 -9.72 41.18
C THR A 159 48.24 -8.82 40.27
N ASP A 160 48.94 -7.82 40.81
CA ASP A 160 49.77 -6.92 40.01
C ASP A 160 50.95 -7.64 39.32
N THR A 161 51.36 -8.80 39.84
CA THR A 161 52.50 -9.58 39.32
C THR A 161 52.10 -10.94 38.74
N ALA A 162 50.85 -11.38 38.89
CA ALA A 162 50.38 -12.67 38.40
C ALA A 162 49.01 -12.56 37.73
N HIS A 163 48.81 -13.31 36.65
CA HIS A 163 47.53 -13.36 35.94
C HIS A 163 47.07 -14.80 35.77
N CYS A 164 45.78 -15.05 35.99
CA CYS A 164 45.16 -16.28 35.52
C CYS A 164 45.14 -16.31 33.98
N THR A 165 44.86 -17.46 33.38
CA THR A 165 44.87 -17.66 31.92
C THR A 165 43.97 -16.68 31.16
N LEU A 166 42.77 -16.41 31.69
CA LEU A 166 41.84 -15.43 31.13
C LEU A 166 42.38 -14.00 31.25
N GLY A 167 42.90 -13.63 32.43
CA GLY A 167 43.53 -12.33 32.68
C GLY A 167 44.71 -12.06 31.74
N ALA A 168 45.59 -13.05 31.54
CA ALA A 168 46.72 -12.96 30.62
C ALA A 168 46.28 -12.76 29.16
N THR A 169 45.19 -13.42 28.75
CA THR A 169 44.59 -13.27 27.42
C THR A 169 44.01 -11.87 27.21
N LEU A 170 43.28 -11.36 28.20
CA LEU A 170 42.74 -10.00 28.17
C LEU A 170 43.85 -8.93 28.14
N ALA A 171 44.90 -9.09 28.96
CA ALA A 171 46.06 -8.20 28.98
C ALA A 171 46.78 -8.17 27.62
N THR A 172 47.07 -9.34 27.05
CA THR A 172 47.70 -9.48 25.72
C THR A 172 46.85 -8.82 24.63
N THR A 173 45.52 -8.99 24.71
CA THR A 173 44.57 -8.39 23.76
C THR A 173 44.59 -6.86 23.86
N LEU A 174 44.57 -6.31 25.09
CA LEU A 174 44.68 -4.87 25.31
C LEU A 174 46.00 -4.31 24.77
N LEU A 175 47.14 -4.95 25.08
CA LEU A 175 48.45 -4.50 24.61
C LEU A 175 48.55 -4.52 23.09
N ARG A 176 48.02 -5.55 22.43
CA ARG A 176 47.96 -5.62 20.96
C ARG A 176 47.16 -4.45 20.39
N LEU A 177 45.99 -4.17 20.94
CA LEU A 177 45.14 -3.06 20.49
C LEU A 177 45.79 -1.70 20.71
N LEU A 178 46.48 -1.50 21.84
CA LEU A 178 47.22 -0.26 22.11
C LEU A 178 48.37 -0.03 21.13
N ARG A 179 49.10 -1.08 20.73
CA ARG A 179 50.16 -0.98 19.72
C ARG A 179 49.63 -0.64 18.33
N GLN A 180 48.45 -1.16 17.98
CA GLN A 180 47.83 -0.94 16.67
C GLN A 180 47.10 0.41 16.57
N GLU A 181 46.79 1.06 17.69
CA GLU A 181 45.99 2.27 17.73
C GLU A 181 46.59 3.45 16.91
N PRO A 182 47.90 3.72 16.92
CA PRO A 182 48.48 4.79 16.10
C PRO A 182 48.27 4.56 14.59
N GLU A 183 48.45 3.33 14.11
CA GLU A 183 48.23 2.98 12.70
C GLU A 183 46.75 3.10 12.33
N ARG A 184 45.85 2.65 13.21
CA ARG A 184 44.40 2.80 13.01
C ARG A 184 43.99 4.26 12.90
N ARG A 185 44.54 5.14 13.73
CA ARG A 185 44.29 6.59 13.67
C ARG A 185 44.77 7.18 12.36
N ARG A 186 46.03 6.92 11.96
CA ARG A 186 46.56 7.36 10.66
C ARG A 186 45.69 6.89 9.49
N GLY A 187 45.24 5.63 9.51
CA GLY A 187 44.35 5.11 8.48
C GLY A 187 42.99 5.82 8.45
N ALA A 188 42.42 6.14 9.62
CA ALA A 188 41.17 6.89 9.71
C ALA A 188 41.33 8.32 9.17
N ASP A 189 42.43 9.00 9.53
CA ASP A 189 42.72 10.37 9.08
C ASP A 189 42.85 10.44 7.54
N LEU A 190 43.56 9.48 6.94
CA LEU A 190 43.70 9.38 5.47
C LEU A 190 42.35 9.12 4.77
N ILE A 191 41.49 8.27 5.35
CA ILE A 191 40.15 8.01 4.79
C ILE A 191 39.30 9.28 4.87
N GLU A 192 39.35 10.01 5.99
CA GLU A 192 38.62 11.26 6.18
C GLU A 192 39.12 12.36 5.23
N GLU A 193 40.43 12.50 5.07
CA GLU A 193 41.03 13.40 4.09
C GLU A 193 40.57 13.09 2.66
N PHE A 194 40.66 11.84 2.23
CA PHE A 194 40.18 11.42 0.92
C PHE A 194 38.68 11.68 0.73
N ALA A 195 37.86 11.41 1.76
CA ALA A 195 36.43 11.69 1.71
C ALA A 195 36.14 13.19 1.54
N ARG A 196 36.90 14.06 2.23
CA ARG A 196 36.81 15.51 2.09
C ARG A 196 37.16 15.96 0.68
N GLU A 197 38.23 15.43 0.09
CA GLU A 197 38.62 15.74 -1.29
C GLU A 197 37.55 15.35 -2.31
N VAL A 198 37.01 14.13 -2.20
CA VAL A 198 35.95 13.64 -3.10
C VAL A 198 34.69 14.49 -2.96
N ALA A 199 34.30 14.85 -1.73
CA ALA A 199 33.16 15.73 -1.47
C ALA A 199 33.37 17.13 -2.08
N ALA A 200 34.56 17.71 -1.89
CA ALA A 200 34.91 19.01 -2.48
C ALA A 200 34.88 18.97 -4.01
N ARG A 201 35.38 17.89 -4.63
CA ARG A 201 35.32 17.71 -6.08
C ARG A 201 33.88 17.64 -6.59
N ARG A 202 33.02 16.87 -5.90
CA ARG A 202 31.59 16.80 -6.24
C ARG A 202 30.92 18.18 -6.12
N ALA A 203 31.16 18.89 -5.01
CA ALA A 203 30.62 20.23 -4.80
C ALA A 203 31.01 21.23 -5.90
N ARG A 204 32.25 21.18 -6.39
CA ARG A 204 32.71 22.02 -7.53
C ARG A 204 32.00 21.68 -8.84
N GLN A 205 31.63 20.43 -9.05
CA GLN A 205 30.94 19.97 -10.27
C GLN A 205 29.42 20.18 -10.23
N GLU A 206 28.85 20.31 -9.03
CA GLU A 206 27.41 20.37 -8.81
C GLU A 206 26.68 21.50 -9.58
N PRO A 207 27.20 22.74 -9.65
CA PRO A 207 26.53 23.80 -10.43
C PRO A 207 26.47 23.46 -11.91
N ARG A 208 27.56 22.92 -12.48
CA ARG A 208 27.61 22.53 -13.90
C ARG A 208 26.65 21.39 -14.20
N ARG A 209 26.58 20.39 -13.31
CA ARG A 209 25.60 19.29 -13.41
C ARG A 209 24.17 19.82 -13.37
N ARG A 210 23.83 20.66 -12.39
CA ARG A 210 22.51 21.27 -12.27
C ARG A 210 22.14 22.10 -13.51
N SER A 211 23.06 22.91 -14.03
CA SER A 211 22.81 23.66 -15.27
C SER A 211 22.56 22.73 -16.46
N ALA A 212 23.35 21.66 -16.61
CA ALA A 212 23.15 20.68 -17.69
C ALA A 212 21.82 19.92 -17.56
N GLU A 213 21.41 19.58 -16.33
CA GLU A 213 20.11 18.99 -16.05
C GLU A 213 18.97 19.95 -16.37
N TRP A 214 19.09 21.23 -16.00
CA TRP A 214 18.10 22.27 -16.30
C TRP A 214 17.91 22.44 -17.81
N VAL A 215 18.99 22.45 -18.59
CA VAL A 215 18.94 22.52 -20.06
C VAL A 215 18.15 21.35 -20.66
N ARG A 216 18.21 20.15 -20.06
CA ARG A 216 17.43 19.00 -20.56
C ARG A 216 15.93 19.16 -20.35
N VAL A 217 15.53 19.81 -19.26
CA VAL A 217 14.11 19.91 -18.87
C VAL A 217 13.46 21.24 -19.25
N SER A 218 14.24 22.29 -19.56
CA SER A 218 13.75 23.64 -19.81
C SER A 218 12.63 23.70 -20.84
N ARG A 219 12.81 23.05 -22.00
CA ARG A 219 11.77 22.99 -23.06
C ARG A 219 10.46 22.34 -22.63
N SER A 220 10.51 21.40 -21.68
CA SER A 220 9.31 20.77 -21.15
C SER A 220 8.64 21.69 -20.12
N VAL A 221 9.42 22.39 -19.31
CA VAL A 221 8.92 23.43 -18.39
C VAL A 221 8.25 24.55 -19.17
N ASP A 222 8.91 25.08 -20.20
CA ASP A 222 8.39 26.16 -21.05
C ASP A 222 7.04 25.79 -21.67
N ARG A 223 6.88 24.55 -22.16
CA ARG A 223 5.61 24.06 -22.72
C ARG A 223 4.49 24.02 -21.68
N VAL A 224 4.79 23.58 -20.46
CA VAL A 224 3.82 23.52 -19.37
C VAL A 224 3.42 24.92 -18.92
N ASP A 225 4.38 25.84 -18.82
CA ASP A 225 4.13 27.23 -18.44
C ASP A 225 3.33 27.97 -19.52
N GLU A 226 3.59 27.70 -20.79
CA GLU A 226 2.82 28.25 -21.91
C GLU A 226 1.38 27.77 -21.89
N ALA A 227 1.15 26.46 -21.70
CA ALA A 227 -0.19 25.90 -21.55
C ALA A 227 -0.94 26.53 -20.36
N ARG A 228 -0.24 26.77 -19.24
CA ARG A 228 -0.83 27.46 -18.07
C ARG A 228 -1.24 28.89 -18.41
N ARG A 229 -0.43 29.65 -19.16
CA ARG A 229 -0.77 31.02 -19.59
C ARG A 229 -2.01 31.06 -20.48
N GLN A 230 -2.11 30.13 -21.42
CA GLN A 230 -3.25 30.03 -22.35
C GLN A 230 -4.56 29.66 -21.62
N GLN A 231 -4.48 28.86 -20.55
CA GLN A 231 -5.64 28.57 -19.71
C GLN A 231 -6.14 29.80 -18.95
N LEU A 232 -5.23 30.65 -18.46
CA LEU A 232 -5.61 31.87 -17.73
C LEU A 232 -6.23 32.94 -18.65
N SER A 233 -5.77 33.06 -19.89
CA SER A 233 -6.37 33.98 -20.87
C SER A 233 -7.73 33.51 -21.40
N SER A 234 -8.03 32.21 -21.30
CA SER A 234 -9.31 31.62 -21.73
C SER A 234 -10.40 31.63 -20.64
N GLY A 235 -10.05 32.04 -19.41
CA GLY A 235 -11.01 32.22 -18.33
C GLY A 235 -11.81 33.52 -18.52
N GLY A 236 -12.91 33.43 -19.28
CA GLY A 236 -13.83 34.54 -19.51
C GLY A 236 -14.32 35.18 -18.19
N ALA A 237 -14.40 36.51 -18.21
CA ALA A 237 -14.92 37.31 -17.10
C ALA A 237 -16.33 36.83 -16.71
N PRO A 238 -16.66 36.75 -15.40
CA PRO A 238 -17.99 36.37 -14.96
C PRO A 238 -19.00 37.45 -15.38
N SER A 239 -19.94 37.09 -16.27
CA SER A 239 -21.03 37.98 -16.65
C SER A 239 -22.05 38.04 -15.51
N TYR A 240 -21.96 39.06 -14.68
CA TYR A 240 -23.01 39.41 -13.74
C TYR A 240 -24.21 39.94 -14.53
N HIS A 241 -25.25 39.11 -14.69
CA HIS A 241 -26.58 39.59 -15.08
C HIS A 241 -27.20 40.30 -13.88
N ARG A 242 -27.47 41.60 -14.04
CA ARG A 242 -28.20 42.43 -13.08
C ARG A 242 -29.69 42.40 -13.46
N ALA A 243 -30.53 42.01 -12.51
CA ALA A 243 -31.99 42.13 -12.56
C ALA A 243 -32.42 43.59 -12.36
#